data_AF-A0A4Y2KM96-F1
#
_entry.id   AF-A0A4Y2KM96-F1
#
_cell.length_a   1.000
_cell.length_b   1.000
_cell.length_c   1.000
_cell.angle_alpha   90.00
_cell.angle_beta   90.00
_cell.angle_gamma   90.00
#
_symmetry.space_group_name_H-M   'P 1'
#
loop_
_entity.id
_entity.type
_entity.pdbx_description
1 polymer ?
#
loop_
_entity_poly.entity_id
_entity_poly.type
_entity_poly.pdbx_seq_one_letter_code
_entity_poly.pdbx_strand_id
1 'polypeptide(L)'
;MSLIVFGDFNQLPPVSDRYIFQPNSNNVYADFCGNPLWELFHSYYLTEIMRQKDDQKLAVALNNLAKGVLNETEIKTFKDREVDASAIPRKAIRFFRSNAKVDAFNDKIIQLDNKKITAEAIDKVTGQPNDNVKNRLLKAFRDATARECQGLPYNLNLSLNVKYMITVNVNVEDNLVNGAVGIFKYV
;
A
#
# COMPACT_ATOMS: atom_id res chain seq x y z
N MET A 1 25.81 -11.93 -14.62
CA MET A 1 24.59 -11.20 -14.20
C MET A 1 24.96 -10.41 -12.96
N SER A 2 24.70 -9.10 -12.95
CA SER A 2 24.97 -8.25 -11.79
C SER A 2 23.63 -7.90 -11.14
N LEU A 3 23.54 -8.02 -9.82
CA LEU A 3 22.34 -7.70 -9.06
C LEU A 3 22.59 -6.42 -8.26
N ILE A 4 21.66 -5.47 -8.35
CA ILE A 4 21.67 -4.24 -7.54
C ILE A 4 20.38 -4.25 -6.74
N VAL A 5 20.51 -4.13 -5.42
CA VAL A 5 19.38 -4.09 -4.48
C VAL A 5 19.38 -2.75 -3.76
N PHE A 6 18.18 -2.23 -3.47
CA PHE A 6 17.98 -0.98 -2.74
C PHE A 6 16.86 -1.15 -1.73
N GLY A 7 16.97 -0.44 -0.61
CA GLY A 7 15.98 -0.52 0.46
C GLY A 7 16.42 0.28 1.69
N ASP A 8 15.56 0.31 2.68
CA ASP A 8 15.80 0.95 3.97
C ASP A 8 15.16 0.09 5.06
N PHE A 9 16.00 -0.50 5.93
CA PHE A 9 15.55 -1.42 6.97
C PHE A 9 14.83 -0.72 8.14
N ASN A 10 14.83 0.62 8.16
CA ASN A 10 14.02 1.39 9.11
C ASN A 10 12.60 1.66 8.58
N GLN A 11 12.26 1.17 7.39
CA GLN A 11 10.90 1.22 6.84
C GLN A 11 10.10 -0.04 7.21
N LEU A 12 8.99 -0.28 6.51
CA LEU A 12 8.09 -1.38 6.81
C LEU A 12 8.78 -2.73 6.58
N PRO A 13 8.68 -3.68 7.53
CA PRO A 13 9.16 -5.03 7.34
C PRO A 13 8.27 -5.80 6.34
N PRO A 14 8.72 -6.97 5.86
CA PRO A 14 7.89 -7.88 5.09
C PRO A 14 6.55 -8.19 5.78
N VAL A 15 5.48 -8.28 4.98
CA VAL A 15 4.13 -8.52 5.52
C VAL A 15 4.00 -9.96 5.99
N SER A 16 3.75 -10.14 7.29
CA SER A 16 3.59 -11.46 7.92
C SER A 16 4.78 -12.40 7.70
N ASP A 17 5.96 -11.84 7.43
CA ASP A 17 7.17 -12.59 7.17
C ASP A 17 8.38 -11.91 7.83
N ARG A 18 9.49 -12.63 7.89
CA ARG A 18 10.78 -12.13 8.38
C ARG A 18 11.54 -11.48 7.25
N TYR A 19 12.53 -10.66 7.61
CA TYR A 19 13.48 -10.20 6.61
C TYR A 19 14.20 -11.41 5.98
N ILE A 20 14.37 -11.38 4.66
CA ILE A 20 15.02 -12.47 3.91
C ILE A 20 16.46 -12.74 4.38
N PHE A 21 17.08 -11.76 5.05
CA PHE A 21 18.43 -11.90 5.60
C PHE A 21 18.48 -12.38 7.05
N GLN A 22 17.33 -12.53 7.71
CA GLN A 22 17.27 -13.07 9.05
C GLN A 22 17.29 -14.60 9.01
N PRO A 23 18.06 -15.26 9.89
CA PRO A 23 18.06 -16.71 9.98
C PRO A 23 16.66 -17.24 10.34
N ASN A 24 16.30 -18.37 9.75
CA ASN A 24 15.04 -19.04 10.09
C ASN A 24 15.16 -19.66 11.48
N SER A 25 14.49 -19.06 12.47
CA SER A 25 14.46 -19.55 13.86
C SER A 25 13.95 -21.00 14.03
N ASN A 26 13.28 -21.56 13.02
CA ASN A 26 12.82 -22.97 13.03
C ASN A 26 13.89 -23.94 12.50
N ASN A 27 15.02 -23.44 12.03
CA ASN A 27 16.16 -24.23 11.54
C ASN A 27 17.33 -24.04 12.51
N VAL A 28 17.67 -25.09 13.26
CA VAL A 28 18.76 -25.09 14.26
C VAL A 28 20.14 -24.78 13.68
N TYR A 29 20.32 -24.93 12.37
CA TYR A 29 21.57 -24.60 11.68
C TYR A 29 21.59 -23.19 11.10
N ALA A 30 20.47 -22.45 11.13
CA ALA A 30 20.37 -21.16 10.46
C ALA A 30 21.33 -20.11 11.02
N ASP A 31 21.52 -20.08 12.33
CA ASP A 31 22.46 -19.15 12.98
C ASP A 31 23.92 -19.50 12.67
N PHE A 32 24.22 -20.79 12.42
CA PHE A 32 25.56 -21.25 12.03
C PHE A 32 25.87 -20.96 10.57
N CYS A 33 24.90 -21.19 9.68
CA CYS A 33 25.07 -20.95 8.25
C CYS A 33 25.06 -19.46 7.89
N GLY A 34 24.57 -18.59 8.77
CA GLY A 34 24.48 -17.16 8.53
C GLY A 34 23.62 -16.86 7.31
N ASN A 35 24.09 -15.92 6.47
CA ASN A 35 23.39 -15.57 5.24
C ASN A 35 24.35 -15.42 4.07
N PRO A 36 24.82 -16.55 3.52
CA PRO A 36 25.94 -16.57 2.58
C PRO A 36 25.62 -15.86 1.27
N LEU A 37 24.34 -15.69 0.91
CA LEU A 37 23.94 -14.97 -0.30
C LEU A 37 24.08 -13.46 -0.15
N TRP A 38 23.81 -12.91 1.04
CA TRP A 38 23.89 -11.48 1.28
C TRP A 38 25.32 -11.02 1.62
N GLU A 39 26.17 -11.91 2.13
CA GLU A 39 27.60 -11.67 2.35
C GLU A 39 28.37 -11.40 1.05
N LEU A 40 27.84 -11.81 -0.10
CA LEU A 40 28.44 -11.55 -1.41
C LEU A 40 28.23 -10.11 -1.91
N PHE A 41 27.35 -9.33 -1.27
CA PHE A 41 27.04 -7.97 -1.69
C PHE A 41 28.03 -6.95 -1.12
N HIS A 42 28.28 -5.91 -1.90
CA HIS A 42 28.95 -4.70 -1.43
C HIS A 42 27.89 -3.68 -1.03
N SER A 43 27.93 -3.23 0.22
CA SER A 43 26.97 -2.27 0.77
C SER A 43 27.45 -0.84 0.59
N TYR A 44 26.55 0.02 0.11
CA TYR A 44 26.76 1.47 0.00
C TYR A 44 25.62 2.19 0.71
N TYR A 45 25.95 3.23 1.47
CA TYR A 45 24.97 4.02 2.22
C TYR A 45 24.84 5.41 1.62
N LEU A 46 23.61 5.79 1.27
CA LEU A 46 23.30 7.17 0.88
C LEU A 46 23.07 8.00 2.15
N THR A 47 23.83 9.10 2.29
CA THR A 47 23.84 9.92 3.51
C THR A 47 23.15 11.27 3.34
N GLU A 48 22.87 11.69 2.10
CA GLU A 48 22.24 12.97 1.80
C GLU A 48 20.73 12.85 1.61
N ILE A 49 19.96 13.70 2.29
CA ILE A 49 18.49 13.69 2.26
C ILE A 49 17.99 14.69 1.22
N MET A 50 17.59 14.19 0.04
CA MET A 50 17.15 15.04 -1.06
C MET A 50 15.69 15.49 -0.97
N ARG A 51 14.81 14.67 -0.36
CA ARG A 51 13.35 14.91 -0.36
C ARG A 51 12.94 16.10 0.52
N GLN A 52 13.58 16.28 1.67
CA GLN A 52 13.35 17.39 2.60
C GLN A 52 14.57 18.30 2.72
N LYS A 53 15.36 18.44 1.63
CA LYS A 53 16.63 19.18 1.64
C LYS A 53 16.49 20.64 2.14
N ASP A 54 15.33 21.24 1.91
CA ASP A 54 15.05 22.64 2.29
C ASP A 54 14.61 22.78 3.77
N ASP A 55 14.36 21.67 4.48
CA ASP A 55 14.03 21.64 5.90
C ASP A 55 14.87 20.58 6.63
N GLN A 56 16.12 20.94 6.90
CA GLN A 56 17.08 20.07 7.58
C GLN A 56 16.59 19.63 8.97
N LYS A 57 15.86 20.49 9.69
CA LYS A 57 15.35 20.17 11.04
C LYS A 57 14.33 19.05 10.97
N LEU A 58 13.38 19.13 10.05
CA LEU A 58 12.40 18.08 9.83
C LEU A 58 13.06 16.80 9.29
N ALA A 59 14.04 16.93 8.38
CA ALA A 59 14.75 15.79 7.82
C ALA A 59 15.48 14.96 8.90
N VAL A 60 16.17 15.63 9.82
CA VAL A 60 16.82 14.98 10.98
C VAL A 60 15.79 14.33 11.90
N ALA A 61 14.70 15.04 12.22
CA ALA A 61 13.63 14.50 13.06
C ALA A 61 12.99 13.24 12.45
N LEU A 62 12.77 13.20 11.13
CA LEU A 62 12.25 12.02 10.42
C LEU A 62 13.20 10.82 10.50
N ASN A 63 14.51 11.05 10.38
CA ASN A 63 15.51 9.98 10.54
C ASN A 63 15.57 9.46 11.98
N ASN A 64 15.46 10.33 12.98
CA ASN A 64 15.42 9.93 14.39
C ASN A 64 14.11 9.21 14.72
N LEU A 65 12.99 9.59 14.11
CA LEU A 65 11.73 8.86 14.18
C LEU A 65 11.88 7.44 13.62
N ALA A 66 12.50 7.28 12.45
CA ALA A 66 12.73 5.98 11.82
C ALA A 66 13.59 5.05 12.71
N LYS A 67 14.53 5.61 13.47
CA LYS A 67 15.40 4.88 14.42
C LYS A 67 14.78 4.71 15.82
N GLY A 68 13.68 5.39 16.12
CA GLY A 68 13.05 5.37 17.45
C GLY A 68 13.82 6.14 18.53
N VAL A 69 14.60 7.17 18.16
CA VAL A 69 15.47 7.93 19.08
C VAL A 69 15.14 9.42 19.17
N LEU A 70 13.86 9.77 19.00
CA LEU A 70 13.40 11.16 19.05
C LEU A 70 13.69 11.83 20.41
N ASN A 71 14.14 13.08 20.36
CA ASN A 71 14.20 13.95 21.53
C ASN A 71 12.91 14.77 21.72
N GLU A 72 12.77 15.44 22.87
CA GLU A 72 11.56 16.22 23.20
C GLU A 72 11.23 17.33 22.21
N THR A 73 12.25 17.99 21.65
CA THR A 73 12.07 19.09 20.67
C THR A 73 11.53 18.55 19.35
N GLU A 74 12.02 17.38 18.92
CA GLU A 74 11.55 16.71 17.72
C GLU A 74 10.14 16.14 17.90
N ILE A 75 9.84 15.56 19.07
CA ILE A 75 8.47 15.13 19.42
C ILE A 75 7.51 16.32 19.33
N LYS A 76 7.89 17.46 19.92
CA LYS A 76 7.09 18.69 19.84
C LYS A 76 6.88 19.14 18.38
N THR A 77 7.92 19.04 17.55
CA THR A 77 7.84 19.37 16.12
C THR A 77 6.73 18.57 15.41
N PHE A 78 6.55 17.29 15.72
CA PHE A 78 5.45 16.49 15.17
C PHE A 78 4.09 16.84 15.80
N LYS A 79 4.02 17.00 17.12
CA LYS A 79 2.78 17.34 17.83
C LYS A 79 2.21 18.70 17.41
N ASP A 80 3.07 19.68 17.16
CA ASP A 80 2.65 21.02 16.69
C ASP A 80 2.00 20.98 15.29
N ARG A 81 2.09 19.86 14.57
CA ARG A 81 1.46 19.62 13.26
C ARG A 81 0.21 18.75 13.36
N GLU A 82 -0.19 18.33 14.56
CA GLU A 82 -1.48 17.69 14.77
C GLU A 82 -2.58 18.75 14.59
N VAL A 83 -3.46 18.50 13.64
CA VAL A 83 -4.58 19.39 13.30
C VAL A 83 -5.87 18.59 13.29
N ASP A 84 -6.99 19.29 13.51
CA ASP A 84 -8.30 18.69 13.35
C ASP A 84 -8.48 18.18 11.91
N ALA A 85 -9.20 17.07 11.76
CA ALA A 85 -9.43 16.44 10.45
C ALA A 85 -10.12 17.38 9.44
N SER A 86 -10.93 18.33 9.92
CA SER A 86 -11.60 19.35 9.09
C SER A 86 -10.64 20.38 8.48
N ALA A 87 -9.48 20.61 9.11
CA ALA A 87 -8.47 21.53 8.61
C ALA A 87 -7.62 20.92 7.48
N ILE A 88 -7.64 19.60 7.32
CA ILE A 88 -6.80 18.92 6.34
C ILE A 88 -7.47 18.99 4.95
N PRO A 89 -6.78 19.45 3.89
CA PRO A 89 -7.36 19.57 2.56
C PRO A 89 -8.01 18.28 2.05
N ARG A 90 -9.20 18.38 1.46
CA ARG A 90 -9.95 17.22 0.91
C ARG A 90 -9.14 16.44 -0.14
N LYS A 91 -8.30 17.12 -0.91
CA LYS A 91 -7.47 16.53 -1.98
C LYS A 91 -6.16 15.91 -1.48
N ALA A 92 -5.80 16.13 -0.22
CA ALA A 92 -4.57 15.57 0.33
C ALA A 92 -4.72 14.06 0.56
N ILE A 93 -3.64 13.32 0.29
CA ILE A 93 -3.59 11.87 0.53
C ILE A 93 -3.63 11.64 2.04
N ARG A 94 -4.44 10.68 2.48
CA ARG A 94 -4.50 10.24 3.88
C ARG A 94 -3.86 8.88 4.01
N PHE A 95 -2.99 8.73 4.99
CA PHE A 95 -2.39 7.45 5.35
C PHE A 95 -3.12 6.89 6.58
N PHE A 96 -3.43 5.61 6.54
CA PHE A 96 -4.06 4.90 7.66
C PHE A 96 -3.32 3.60 7.94
N ARG A 97 -3.42 3.13 9.17
CA ARG A 97 -2.78 1.87 9.61
C ARG A 97 -3.40 0.62 8.97
N SER A 98 -4.69 0.65 8.62
CA SER A 98 -5.42 -0.53 8.14
C SER A 98 -6.28 -0.21 6.93
N ASN A 99 -6.44 -1.21 6.04
CA ASN A 99 -7.28 -1.11 4.86
C ASN A 99 -8.73 -0.77 5.22
N ALA A 100 -9.30 -1.37 6.28
CA ALA A 100 -10.65 -1.03 6.72
C ALA A 100 -10.84 0.48 7.02
N LYS A 101 -9.82 1.17 7.54
CA LYS A 101 -9.87 2.63 7.76
C LYS A 101 -9.68 3.41 6.44
N VAL A 102 -8.87 2.88 5.52
CA VAL A 102 -8.74 3.42 4.15
C VAL A 102 -10.09 3.35 3.43
N ASP A 103 -10.73 2.18 3.43
CA ASP A 103 -12.00 1.92 2.76
C ASP A 103 -13.10 2.82 3.32
N ALA A 104 -13.26 2.87 4.65
CA ALA A 104 -14.24 3.72 5.30
C ALA A 104 -14.05 5.23 4.97
N PHE A 105 -12.80 5.70 4.89
CA PHE A 105 -12.52 7.08 4.49
C PHE A 105 -12.83 7.32 3.01
N ASN A 106 -12.39 6.43 2.13
CA ASN A 106 -12.61 6.54 0.68
C ASN A 106 -14.10 6.50 0.35
N ASP A 107 -14.85 5.59 0.97
CA ASP A 107 -16.31 5.50 0.83
C ASP A 107 -16.97 6.81 1.26
N LYS A 108 -16.55 7.40 2.39
CA LYS A 108 -17.05 8.71 2.83
C LYS A 108 -16.78 9.80 1.78
N ILE A 109 -15.58 9.84 1.19
CA ILE A 109 -15.23 10.85 0.17
C ILE A 109 -16.06 10.69 -1.10
N ILE A 110 -16.30 9.46 -1.54
CA ILE A 110 -17.16 9.14 -2.68
C ILE A 110 -18.62 9.46 -2.35
N GLN A 111 -19.07 9.17 -1.14
CA GLN A 111 -20.44 9.42 -0.69
C GLN A 111 -20.81 10.90 -0.60
N LEU A 112 -19.82 11.78 -0.41
CA LEU A 112 -20.00 13.23 -0.36
C LEU A 112 -20.22 13.86 -1.75
N ASP A 113 -20.06 13.11 -2.84
CA ASP A 113 -20.33 13.60 -4.18
C ASP A 113 -21.77 13.24 -4.60
N ASN A 114 -22.38 14.12 -5.40
CA ASN A 114 -23.76 13.99 -5.85
C ASN A 114 -23.90 13.04 -7.05
N LYS A 115 -22.82 12.82 -7.82
CA LYS A 115 -22.82 11.96 -9.01
C LYS A 115 -22.07 10.66 -8.75
N LYS A 116 -22.79 9.69 -8.19
CA LYS A 116 -22.27 8.35 -7.88
C LYS A 116 -22.60 7.39 -9.00
N ILE A 117 -21.62 6.59 -9.37
CA ILE A 117 -21.78 5.51 -10.34
C ILE A 117 -21.23 4.26 -9.68
N THR A 118 -22.01 3.20 -9.68
CA THR A 118 -21.54 1.89 -9.23
C THR A 118 -21.36 1.02 -10.46
N ALA A 119 -20.13 0.58 -10.70
CA ALA A 119 -19.83 -0.44 -11.70
C ALA A 119 -19.87 -1.80 -11.01
N GLU A 120 -20.82 -2.64 -11.40
CA GLU A 120 -20.95 -4.01 -10.92
C GLU A 120 -20.12 -4.96 -11.78
N ALA A 121 -19.43 -5.90 -11.15
CA ALA A 121 -18.65 -6.91 -11.83
C ALA A 121 -19.56 -7.92 -12.56
N ILE A 122 -19.09 -8.40 -13.71
CA ILE A 122 -19.74 -9.46 -14.48
C ILE A 122 -18.92 -10.74 -14.32
N ASP A 123 -19.37 -11.61 -13.43
CA ASP A 123 -18.69 -12.87 -13.15
C ASP A 123 -19.20 -14.00 -14.05
N LYS A 124 -18.28 -14.81 -14.55
CA LYS A 124 -18.57 -15.98 -15.37
C LYS A 124 -17.83 -17.21 -14.84
N VAL A 125 -18.58 -18.26 -14.52
CA VAL A 125 -18.02 -19.57 -14.19
C VAL A 125 -17.72 -20.32 -15.49
N THR A 126 -16.47 -20.73 -15.66
CA THR A 126 -16.02 -21.58 -16.77
C THR A 126 -15.95 -23.06 -16.37
N GLY A 127 -16.13 -23.97 -17.33
CA GLY A 127 -16.13 -25.42 -17.11
C GLY A 127 -17.51 -26.05 -17.28
N GLN A 128 -17.69 -27.26 -16.73
CA GLN A 128 -18.97 -28.01 -16.77
C GLN A 128 -19.57 -28.23 -15.37
N PRO A 129 -19.77 -27.20 -14.52
CA PRO A 129 -20.52 -27.36 -13.28
C PRO A 129 -22.01 -27.52 -13.58
N ASN A 130 -22.73 -28.25 -12.72
CA ASN A 130 -24.19 -28.18 -12.71
C ASN A 130 -24.67 -26.79 -12.21
N ASP A 131 -25.93 -26.46 -12.48
CA ASP A 131 -26.48 -25.13 -12.18
C ASP A 131 -26.43 -24.78 -10.68
N ASN A 132 -26.62 -25.77 -9.80
CA ASN A 132 -26.55 -25.56 -8.36
C ASN A 132 -25.15 -25.13 -7.92
N VAL A 133 -24.10 -25.79 -8.44
CA VAL A 133 -22.71 -25.44 -8.15
C VAL A 133 -22.38 -24.07 -8.73
N LYS A 134 -22.80 -23.78 -9.97
CA LYS A 134 -22.59 -22.49 -10.62
C LYS A 134 -23.21 -21.34 -9.80
N ASN A 135 -24.48 -21.47 -9.41
CA ASN A 135 -25.18 -20.44 -8.63
C ASN A 135 -24.55 -20.23 -7.25
N ARG A 136 -24.11 -21.32 -6.59
CA ARG A 136 -23.39 -21.23 -5.31
C ARG A 136 -22.07 -20.48 -5.45
N LEU A 137 -21.29 -20.76 -6.50
CA LEU A 137 -20.02 -20.07 -6.76
C LEU A 137 -20.25 -18.58 -7.05
N LEU A 138 -21.16 -18.25 -7.96
CA LEU A 138 -21.48 -16.85 -8.27
C LEU A 138 -21.95 -16.09 -7.02
N LYS A 139 -22.77 -16.70 -6.16
CA LYS A 139 -23.18 -16.08 -4.91
C LYS A 139 -21.98 -15.86 -3.97
N ALA A 140 -21.09 -16.84 -3.83
CA ALA A 140 -19.91 -16.71 -2.98
C ALA A 140 -18.97 -15.58 -3.44
N PHE A 141 -18.78 -15.40 -4.75
CA PHE A 141 -17.92 -14.35 -5.29
C PHE A 141 -18.54 -12.93 -5.21
N ARG A 142 -19.87 -12.80 -5.18
CA ARG A 142 -20.53 -11.51 -4.92
C ARG A 142 -20.19 -10.95 -3.54
N ASP A 143 -20.07 -11.82 -2.55
CA ASP A 143 -19.79 -11.46 -1.16
C ASP A 143 -18.28 -11.46 -0.84
N ALA A 144 -17.44 -11.86 -1.81
CA ALA A 144 -16.00 -11.94 -1.63
C ALA A 144 -15.37 -10.55 -1.57
N THR A 145 -14.33 -10.42 -0.76
CA THR A 145 -13.55 -9.19 -0.68
C THR A 145 -12.74 -8.99 -1.96
N ALA A 146 -12.42 -7.72 -2.27
CA ALA A 146 -11.52 -7.42 -3.38
C ALA A 146 -10.17 -8.16 -3.24
N ARG A 147 -9.68 -8.36 -2.00
CA ARG A 147 -8.44 -9.10 -1.75
C ARG A 147 -8.53 -10.57 -2.20
N GLU A 148 -9.64 -11.23 -1.93
CA GLU A 148 -9.89 -12.61 -2.39
C GLU A 148 -10.04 -12.67 -3.92
N CYS A 149 -10.41 -11.55 -4.54
CA CYS A 149 -10.59 -11.39 -5.98
C CYS A 149 -9.43 -10.64 -6.65
N GLN A 150 -8.19 -10.79 -6.14
CA GLN A 150 -6.97 -10.20 -6.73
C GLN A 150 -7.02 -8.68 -6.94
N GLY A 151 -7.68 -7.94 -6.05
CA GLY A 151 -7.82 -6.50 -6.10
C GLY A 151 -9.01 -5.99 -6.93
N LEU A 152 -9.90 -6.88 -7.38
CA LEU A 152 -11.10 -6.53 -8.15
C LEU A 152 -12.35 -6.65 -7.27
N PRO A 153 -12.95 -5.54 -6.81
CA PRO A 153 -14.19 -5.60 -6.03
C PRO A 153 -15.39 -5.94 -6.93
N TYR A 154 -16.42 -6.57 -6.36
CA TYR A 154 -17.68 -6.80 -7.06
C TYR A 154 -18.39 -5.48 -7.39
N ASN A 155 -18.45 -4.56 -6.43
CA ASN A 155 -19.01 -3.22 -6.62
C ASN A 155 -17.89 -2.18 -6.56
N LEU A 156 -17.65 -1.47 -7.67
CA LEU A 156 -16.73 -0.35 -7.72
C LEU A 156 -17.51 0.97 -7.70
N ASN A 157 -17.44 1.68 -6.57
CA ASN A 157 -18.08 2.98 -6.43
C ASN A 157 -17.18 4.08 -7.01
N LEU A 158 -17.71 4.82 -7.97
CA LEU A 158 -17.03 5.84 -8.75
C LEU A 158 -17.66 7.21 -8.53
N SER A 159 -16.81 8.23 -8.48
CA SER A 159 -17.19 9.62 -8.46
C SER A 159 -16.22 10.47 -9.28
N LEU A 160 -16.77 11.47 -9.97
CA LEU A 160 -15.99 12.37 -10.81
C LEU A 160 -15.03 13.21 -9.96
N ASN A 161 -13.88 13.54 -10.53
CA ASN A 161 -12.84 14.38 -9.94
C ASN A 161 -12.22 13.85 -8.63
N VAL A 162 -12.36 12.55 -8.36
CA VAL A 162 -11.70 11.86 -7.23
C VAL A 162 -10.51 11.04 -7.75
N LYS A 163 -9.50 10.85 -6.89
CA LYS A 163 -8.33 10.03 -7.19
C LYS A 163 -8.66 8.54 -7.06
N TYR A 164 -8.21 7.75 -8.02
CA TYR A 164 -8.28 6.29 -8.01
C TYR A 164 -6.91 5.70 -8.29
N MET A 165 -6.69 4.48 -7.80
CA MET A 165 -5.50 3.70 -8.04
C MET A 165 -5.88 2.43 -8.79
N ILE A 166 -5.13 2.10 -9.83
CA ILE A 166 -5.23 0.81 -10.51
C ILE A 166 -4.64 -0.26 -9.58
N THR A 167 -5.37 -1.35 -9.35
CA THR A 167 -4.98 -2.43 -8.41
C THR A 167 -4.39 -3.66 -9.11
N VAL A 168 -4.45 -3.71 -10.44
CA VAL A 168 -4.01 -4.83 -11.26
C VAL A 168 -3.18 -4.35 -12.45
N ASN A 169 -2.32 -5.20 -13.01
CA ASN A 169 -1.60 -4.86 -14.23
C ASN A 169 -2.54 -5.00 -15.43
N VAL A 170 -2.91 -3.89 -16.05
CA VAL A 170 -3.81 -3.84 -17.21
C VAL A 170 -2.99 -3.82 -18.50
N ASN A 171 -2.09 -2.84 -18.62
CA ASN A 171 -1.15 -2.74 -19.73
C ASN A 171 0.18 -2.15 -19.24
N VAL A 172 1.25 -2.95 -19.30
CA VAL A 172 2.58 -2.53 -18.85
C VAL A 172 3.20 -1.51 -19.81
N GLU A 173 2.98 -1.64 -21.11
CA GLU A 173 3.53 -0.73 -22.13
C GLU A 173 2.97 0.69 -21.97
N ASP A 174 1.69 0.79 -21.61
CA ASP A 174 1.00 2.06 -21.38
C ASP A 174 1.13 2.58 -19.93
N ASN A 175 1.93 1.92 -19.08
CA ASN A 175 2.07 2.23 -17.65
C ASN A 175 0.74 2.15 -16.85
N LEU A 176 -0.24 1.37 -17.33
CA LEU A 176 -1.48 1.05 -16.62
C LEU A 176 -1.25 -0.17 -15.73
N VAL A 177 -0.43 0.04 -14.70
CA VAL A 177 0.06 -1.00 -13.78
C VAL A 177 -0.53 -0.84 -12.39
N ASN A 178 -0.43 -1.88 -11.57
CA ASN A 178 -0.78 -1.80 -10.16
C ASN A 178 -0.01 -0.65 -9.48
N GLY A 179 -0.73 0.25 -8.83
CA GLY A 179 -0.19 1.46 -8.19
C GLY A 179 -0.30 2.73 -9.03
N ALA A 180 -0.67 2.64 -10.32
CA ALA A 180 -0.89 3.83 -11.14
C ALA A 180 -2.08 4.63 -10.61
N VAL A 181 -1.88 5.93 -10.37
CA VAL A 181 -2.89 6.83 -9.80
C VAL A 181 -3.41 7.79 -10.86
N GLY A 182 -4.74 7.89 -10.97
CA GLY A 182 -5.42 8.78 -11.89
C GLY A 182 -6.57 9.53 -11.23
N ILE A 183 -7.20 10.44 -11.99
CA ILE A 183 -8.43 11.13 -11.59
C ILE A 183 -9.54 10.68 -12.52
N PHE A 184 -10.66 10.24 -11.98
CA PHE A 184 -11.82 9.87 -12.79
C PHE A 184 -12.50 11.13 -13.33
N LYS A 185 -12.61 11.29 -14.66
CA LYS A 185 -13.01 12.57 -15.28
C LYS A 185 -14.33 12.53 -16.03
N TYR A 186 -14.65 11.41 -16.69
CA TYR A 186 -15.80 11.28 -17.58
C TYR A 186 -16.36 9.86 -17.50
N VAL A 187 -17.63 9.72 -17.87
CA VAL A 187 -18.39 8.47 -17.99
C VAL A 187 -19.07 8.48 -19.34
#